data_AF-A0A951B123-F1
#
_entry.id   AF-A0A951B123-F1
#
_cell.length_a   1.000
_cell.length_b   1.000
_cell.length_c   1.000
_cell.angle_alpha   90.00
_cell.angle_beta   90.00
_cell.angle_gamma   90.00
#
_symmetry.space_group_name_H-M   'P 1'
#
loop_
_entity.id
_entity.type
_entity.pdbx_description
1 polymer ?
#
loop_
_entity_poly.entity_id
_entity_poly.type
_entity_poly.pdbx_seq_one_letter_code
_entity_poly.pdbx_strand_id
1 'polypeptide(L)'
;MHPSSTIAHQRISAIRPRNITFAFLIGALVLALLIVCRLLWPFAEPIGFALILAVSLYPLHRAVLLRLRNETGAAFVSTFLVLLLLILPILALAYFLSAEMVQAGSHLSQATSPERARMVVDKLMAPFGSPGTLLGSRLNHAIQDLPRLASDYLVAAGTLLIAGFAGFAGQAFITFLVLFFFFRDGERMTHVIAFLLPLTERHSQRLFAEVRRSILTNLYGMAVVALVQGALAFIGYLVFRIPSALLLAFLTALASVIPVLGTAIVWVPLALY
;
A
#
# COMPACT_ATOMS: atom_id res chain seq x y z
N MET A 1 -24.82 23.74 89.47
CA MET A 1 -23.95 24.56 88.60
C MET A 1 -23.03 23.60 87.86
N HIS A 2 -23.28 23.38 86.57
CA HIS A 2 -22.54 22.43 85.71
C HIS A 2 -22.08 23.19 84.45
N PRO A 3 -20.79 23.15 84.09
CA PRO A 3 -20.35 23.43 82.73
C PRO A 3 -19.78 22.17 82.06
N SER A 4 -19.76 22.20 80.73
CA SER A 4 -19.03 21.33 79.77
C SER A 4 -19.79 20.20 79.07
N SER A 5 -19.36 20.01 77.80
CA SER A 5 -19.72 19.01 76.78
C SER A 5 -20.95 19.32 75.92
N THR A 6 -20.96 19.25 74.59
CA THR A 6 -19.96 19.01 73.54
C THR A 6 -20.62 19.42 72.22
N ILE A 7 -20.27 20.58 71.66
CA ILE A 7 -20.61 20.93 70.27
C ILE A 7 -19.54 20.30 69.37
N ALA A 8 -19.69 19.00 69.09
CA ALA A 8 -18.96 18.33 68.03
C ALA A 8 -19.82 18.38 66.76
N HIS A 9 -19.88 19.55 66.12
CA HIS A 9 -20.32 19.63 64.73
C HIS A 9 -19.29 18.91 63.87
N GLN A 10 -19.54 17.64 63.61
CA GLN A 10 -18.92 16.87 62.54
C GLN A 10 -19.08 17.66 61.24
N ARG A 11 -17.99 18.30 60.81
CA ARG A 11 -17.82 18.81 59.46
C ARG A 11 -17.77 17.61 58.51
N ILE A 12 -18.93 17.16 58.05
CA ILE A 12 -19.00 16.36 56.82
C ILE A 12 -18.58 17.33 55.71
N SER A 13 -17.34 17.19 55.27
CA SER A 13 -16.79 17.88 54.12
C SER A 13 -17.66 17.55 52.90
N ALA A 14 -18.55 18.49 52.56
CA ALA A 14 -19.27 18.48 51.31
C ALA A 14 -18.25 18.56 50.16
N ILE A 15 -17.85 17.40 49.65
CA ILE A 15 -17.15 17.28 48.37
C ILE A 15 -18.10 17.87 47.33
N ARG A 16 -17.80 19.09 46.92
CA ARG A 16 -18.62 19.94 46.05
C ARG A 16 -18.97 19.14 44.77
N PRO A 17 -20.25 18.90 44.45
CA PRO A 17 -20.66 18.07 43.30
C PRO A 17 -20.13 18.61 41.94
N ARG A 18 -19.78 19.90 41.89
CA ARG A 18 -19.20 20.58 40.72
C ARG A 18 -17.90 19.95 40.22
N ASN A 19 -17.05 19.42 41.11
CA ASN A 19 -15.76 18.84 40.70
C ASN A 19 -15.94 17.45 40.05
N ILE A 20 -16.94 16.68 40.48
CA ILE A 20 -17.26 15.37 39.92
C ILE A 20 -17.89 15.54 38.54
N THR A 21 -18.84 16.46 38.39
CA THR A 21 -19.42 16.80 37.08
C THR A 21 -18.35 17.33 36.11
N PHE A 22 -17.44 18.19 36.56
CA PHE A 22 -16.37 18.72 35.72
C PHE A 22 -15.38 17.62 35.28
N ALA A 23 -14.97 16.74 36.21
CA ALA A 23 -14.12 15.59 35.87
C ALA A 23 -14.81 14.62 34.91
N PHE A 24 -16.11 14.37 35.10
CA PHE A 24 -16.92 13.57 34.18
C PHE A 24 -17.00 14.20 32.78
N LEU A 25 -17.24 15.51 32.68
CA LEU A 25 -17.29 16.23 31.39
C LEU A 25 -15.94 16.19 30.67
N ILE A 26 -14.82 16.37 31.39
CA ILE A 26 -13.48 16.23 30.80
C ILE A 26 -13.25 14.78 30.35
N GLY A 27 -13.60 13.79 31.17
CA GLY A 27 -13.49 12.39 30.80
C GLY A 27 -14.30 12.05 29.55
N ALA A 28 -15.54 12.54 29.47
CA ALA A 28 -16.40 12.38 28.30
C ALA A 28 -15.84 13.08 27.05
N LEU A 29 -15.27 14.29 27.21
CA LEU A 29 -14.63 15.02 26.11
C LEU A 29 -13.40 14.28 25.58
N VAL A 30 -12.53 13.80 26.47
CA VAL A 30 -11.34 13.02 26.10
C VAL A 30 -11.76 11.71 25.42
N LEU A 31 -12.78 11.02 25.94
CA LEU A 31 -13.31 9.81 25.33
C LEU A 31 -13.89 10.09 23.94
N ALA A 32 -14.68 11.15 23.79
CA ALA A 32 -15.23 11.57 22.50
C ALA A 32 -14.11 11.88 21.50
N LEU A 33 -13.07 12.60 21.93
CA LEU A 33 -11.91 12.91 21.09
C LEU A 33 -11.16 11.63 20.67
N LEU A 34 -10.97 10.67 21.59
CA LEU A 34 -10.35 9.39 21.28
C LEU A 34 -11.17 8.58 20.27
N ILE A 35 -12.49 8.56 20.39
CA ILE A 35 -13.39 7.89 19.44
C ILE A 35 -13.28 8.54 18.06
N VAL A 36 -13.32 9.88 17.99
CA VAL A 36 -13.16 10.62 16.73
C VAL A 36 -11.79 10.34 16.09
N CYS A 37 -10.71 10.37 16.87
CA CYS A 37 -9.37 10.04 16.36
C CYS A 37 -9.31 8.61 15.81
N ARG A 38 -9.94 7.63 16.49
CA ARG A 38 -10.00 6.24 16.02
C ARG A 38 -10.85 6.09 14.75
N LEU A 39 -11.94 6.86 14.64
CA LEU A 39 -12.80 6.88 13.46
C LEU A 39 -12.10 7.50 12.24
N LEU A 40 -11.27 8.51 12.47
CA LEU A 40 -10.51 9.20 11.42
C LEU A 40 -9.21 8.47 11.02
N TRP A 41 -8.67 7.61 11.88
CA TRP A 41 -7.47 6.81 11.63
C TRP A 41 -7.41 6.15 10.24
N PRO A 42 -8.45 5.42 9.75
CA PRO A 42 -8.42 4.81 8.42
C PRO A 42 -8.32 5.82 7.26
N PHE A 43 -8.67 7.09 7.48
CA PHE A 43 -8.56 8.15 6.48
C PHE A 43 -7.21 8.86 6.51
N ALA A 44 -6.41 8.69 7.58
CA ALA A 44 -5.11 9.33 7.70
C ALA A 44 -4.14 8.89 6.61
N GLU A 45 -4.14 7.60 6.26
CA GLU A 45 -3.33 7.03 5.18
C GLU A 45 -3.65 7.65 3.80
N PRO A 46 -4.91 7.61 3.31
CA PRO A 46 -5.29 8.27 2.06
C PRO A 46 -4.99 9.77 2.01
N ILE A 47 -5.24 10.49 3.12
CA ILE A 47 -4.95 11.93 3.20
C ILE A 47 -3.44 12.18 3.12
N GLY A 48 -2.63 11.36 3.78
CA GLY A 48 -1.17 11.43 3.72
C GLY A 48 -0.64 11.21 2.30
N PHE A 49 -1.10 10.15 1.62
CA PHE A 49 -0.73 9.91 0.22
C PHE A 49 -1.20 11.02 -0.71
N ALA A 50 -2.42 11.51 -0.54
CA ALA A 50 -2.94 12.63 -1.30
C ALA A 50 -2.08 13.89 -1.10
N LEU A 51 -1.59 14.14 0.12
CA LEU A 51 -0.73 15.29 0.42
C LEU A 51 0.62 15.16 -0.27
N ILE A 52 1.24 13.98 -0.20
CA ILE A 52 2.51 13.68 -0.89
C ILE A 52 2.35 13.86 -2.39
N LEU A 53 1.29 13.32 -2.99
CA LEU A 53 0.98 13.47 -4.42
C LEU A 53 0.70 14.93 -4.78
N ALA A 54 -0.09 15.64 -3.98
CA ALA A 54 -0.42 17.04 -4.22
C ALA A 54 0.82 17.92 -4.23
N VAL A 55 1.72 17.74 -3.25
CA VAL A 55 2.95 18.53 -3.14
C VAL A 55 3.94 18.20 -4.27
N SER A 56 4.11 16.92 -4.57
CA SER A 56 5.09 16.46 -5.58
C SER A 56 4.65 16.76 -7.01
N LEU A 57 3.36 16.66 -7.29
CA LEU A 57 2.76 16.85 -8.62
C LEU A 57 2.09 18.23 -8.76
N TYR A 58 2.24 19.11 -7.78
CA TYR A 58 1.87 20.52 -7.91
C TYR A 58 2.44 21.22 -9.15
N PRO A 59 3.72 21.03 -9.56
CA PRO A 59 4.22 21.67 -10.79
C PRO A 59 3.46 21.21 -12.04
N LEU A 60 3.06 19.94 -12.09
CA LEU A 60 2.22 19.40 -13.17
C LEU A 60 0.83 20.05 -13.13
N HIS A 61 0.20 20.12 -11.95
CA HIS A 61 -1.08 20.79 -11.78
C HIS A 61 -1.04 22.27 -12.19
N ARG A 62 0.01 23.00 -11.80
CA ARG A 62 0.20 24.40 -12.17
C ARG A 62 0.30 24.57 -13.69
N ALA A 63 1.00 23.68 -14.39
CA ALA A 63 1.07 23.72 -15.86
C ALA A 63 -0.30 23.51 -16.52
N VAL A 64 -1.14 22.64 -15.94
CA VAL A 64 -2.52 22.41 -16.39
C VAL A 64 -3.42 23.62 -16.07
N LEU A 65 -3.29 24.19 -14.88
CA LEU A 65 -4.05 25.37 -14.43
C LEU A 65 -3.82 26.58 -15.34
N LEU A 66 -2.56 26.82 -15.73
CA LEU A 66 -2.20 27.90 -16.65
C LEU A 66 -2.82 27.73 -18.04
N ARG A 67 -3.13 26.49 -18.47
CA ARG A 67 -3.75 26.19 -19.77
C ARG A 67 -5.28 26.28 -19.73
N LEU A 68 -5.93 25.72 -18.72
CA LEU A 68 -7.40 25.70 -18.64
C LEU A 68 -8.02 26.97 -18.04
N ARG A 69 -7.26 27.73 -17.23
CA ARG A 69 -7.73 28.96 -16.54
C ARG A 69 -9.01 28.77 -15.69
N ASN A 70 -9.35 27.53 -15.34
CA ASN A 70 -10.47 27.14 -14.48
C ASN A 70 -9.95 26.22 -13.38
N GLU A 71 -10.11 26.63 -12.12
CA GLU A 71 -9.63 25.90 -10.93
C GLU A 71 -10.17 24.46 -10.88
N THR A 72 -11.49 24.30 -11.01
CA THR A 72 -12.15 22.99 -10.92
C THR A 72 -11.80 22.09 -12.10
N GLY A 73 -11.76 22.65 -13.32
CA GLY A 73 -11.41 21.90 -14.52
C GLY A 73 -9.94 21.46 -14.50
N ALA A 74 -9.04 22.34 -14.08
CA ALA A 74 -7.63 22.03 -13.94
C ALA A 74 -7.36 20.98 -12.86
N ALA A 75 -8.06 21.07 -11.72
CA ALA A 75 -7.96 20.06 -10.65
C ALA A 75 -8.43 18.69 -11.16
N PHE A 76 -9.57 18.61 -11.86
CA PHE A 76 -10.08 17.36 -12.41
C PHE A 76 -9.10 16.74 -13.42
N VAL A 77 -8.63 17.52 -14.39
CA VAL A 77 -7.67 17.06 -15.40
C VAL A 77 -6.35 16.62 -14.75
N SER A 78 -5.87 17.37 -13.75
CA SER A 78 -4.63 17.03 -13.04
C SER A 78 -4.80 15.72 -12.26
N THR A 79 -5.87 15.58 -11.47
CA THR A 79 -6.15 14.34 -10.73
C THR A 79 -6.29 13.15 -11.68
N PHE A 80 -6.99 13.31 -12.80
CA PHE A 80 -7.14 12.25 -13.80
C PHE A 80 -5.80 11.90 -14.48
N LEU A 81 -4.96 12.89 -14.77
CA LEU A 81 -3.63 12.67 -15.31
C LEU A 81 -2.73 11.91 -14.32
N VAL A 82 -2.78 12.25 -13.03
CA VAL A 82 -2.05 11.55 -11.97
C VAL A 82 -2.58 10.11 -11.81
N LEU A 83 -3.90 9.93 -11.87
CA LEU A 83 -4.53 8.61 -11.85
C LEU A 83 -3.99 7.73 -12.98
N LEU A 84 -3.98 8.23 -14.22
CA LEU A 84 -3.43 7.52 -15.37
C LEU A 84 -1.93 7.22 -15.19
N LEU A 85 -1.15 8.21 -14.74
CA LEU A 85 0.29 8.07 -14.52
C LEU A 85 0.62 6.96 -13.53
N LEU A 86 -0.21 6.76 -12.49
CA LEU A 86 -0.01 5.72 -11.48
C LEU A 86 -0.64 4.38 -11.86
N ILE A 87 -1.84 4.36 -12.43
CA ILE A 87 -2.57 3.13 -12.72
C ILE A 87 -2.00 2.40 -13.95
N LEU A 88 -1.64 3.12 -15.01
CA LEU A 88 -1.11 2.50 -16.24
C LEU A 88 0.09 1.57 -15.98
N PRO A 89 1.14 1.98 -15.25
CA PRO A 89 2.29 1.11 -15.05
C PRO A 89 1.97 -0.07 -14.10
N ILE A 90 1.03 0.09 -13.15
CA ILE A 90 0.54 -1.01 -12.32
C ILE A 90 -0.20 -2.05 -13.17
N LEU A 91 -1.08 -1.60 -14.06
CA LEU A 91 -1.79 -2.49 -14.99
C LEU A 91 -0.85 -3.19 -15.96
N ALA A 92 0.16 -2.47 -16.48
CA ALA A 92 1.18 -3.06 -17.33
C ALA A 92 1.94 -4.16 -16.56
N LEU A 93 2.39 -3.89 -15.33
CA LEU A 93 3.04 -4.89 -14.49
C LEU A 93 2.15 -6.10 -14.23
N ALA A 94 0.88 -5.89 -13.87
CA ALA A 94 -0.09 -6.97 -13.62
C ALA A 94 -0.33 -7.81 -14.89
N TYR A 95 -0.40 -7.18 -16.06
CA TYR A 95 -0.52 -7.87 -17.34
C TYR A 95 0.72 -8.71 -17.65
N PHE A 96 1.93 -8.14 -17.50
CA PHE A 96 3.17 -8.88 -17.73
C PHE A 96 3.34 -10.06 -16.77
N LEU A 97 3.07 -9.87 -15.47
CA LEU A 97 3.15 -10.94 -14.49
C LEU A 97 2.12 -12.04 -14.75
N SER A 98 0.89 -11.68 -15.13
CA SER A 98 -0.14 -12.69 -15.42
C SER A 98 0.16 -13.47 -16.71
N ALA A 99 0.67 -12.80 -17.76
CA ALA A 99 1.11 -13.46 -18.98
C ALA A 99 2.28 -14.43 -18.72
N GLU A 100 3.27 -14.00 -17.93
CA GLU A 100 4.42 -14.82 -17.57
C GLU A 100 4.00 -16.02 -16.71
N MET A 101 3.09 -15.83 -15.74
CA MET A 101 2.56 -16.91 -14.90
C MET A 101 1.76 -17.94 -15.70
N VAL A 102 1.00 -17.51 -16.71
CA VAL A 102 0.27 -18.44 -17.60
C VAL A 102 1.23 -19.20 -18.50
N GLN A 103 2.27 -18.55 -19.04
CA GLN A 103 3.28 -19.23 -19.84
C GLN A 103 4.13 -20.20 -19.00
N ALA A 104 4.68 -19.76 -17.88
CA ALA A 104 5.40 -20.61 -16.92
C ALA A 104 4.51 -21.76 -16.42
N GLY A 105 3.23 -21.49 -16.12
CA GLY A 105 2.24 -22.51 -15.77
C GLY A 105 1.94 -23.49 -16.91
N SER A 106 1.98 -23.05 -18.17
CA SER A 106 1.81 -23.91 -19.34
C SER A 106 3.05 -24.77 -19.63
N HIS A 107 4.25 -24.25 -19.41
CA HIS A 107 5.49 -25.02 -19.49
C HIS A 107 5.60 -26.01 -18.33
N LEU A 108 5.17 -25.62 -17.13
CA LEU A 108 5.11 -26.51 -15.98
C LEU A 108 4.00 -27.54 -16.15
N SER A 109 2.84 -27.22 -16.71
CA SER A 109 1.77 -28.22 -16.96
C SER A 109 2.09 -29.16 -18.12
N GLN A 110 2.88 -28.73 -19.11
CA GLN A 110 3.41 -29.59 -20.19
C GLN A 110 4.64 -30.40 -19.75
N ALA A 111 5.44 -29.92 -18.79
CA ALA A 111 6.50 -30.68 -18.13
C ALA A 111 5.94 -31.65 -17.07
N THR A 112 4.80 -31.30 -16.47
CA THR A 112 4.05 -32.06 -15.47
C THR A 112 2.78 -32.66 -16.09
N SER A 113 2.82 -33.04 -17.37
CA SER A 113 1.75 -33.88 -17.89
C SER A 113 1.82 -35.22 -17.13
N PRO A 114 0.68 -35.76 -16.64
CA PRO A 114 0.67 -37.01 -15.89
C PRO A 114 1.38 -38.14 -16.64
N GLU A 115 1.36 -38.09 -17.98
CA GLU A 115 2.04 -39.03 -18.87
C GLU A 115 3.56 -38.90 -18.87
N ARG A 116 4.14 -37.69 -18.88
CA ARG A 116 5.60 -37.51 -18.79
C ARG A 116 6.12 -37.76 -17.39
N ALA A 117 5.38 -37.34 -16.36
CA ALA A 117 5.70 -37.67 -14.97
C ALA A 117 5.69 -39.20 -14.75
N ARG A 118 4.70 -39.91 -15.31
CA ARG A 118 4.69 -41.39 -15.35
C ARG A 118 5.88 -41.95 -16.13
N MET A 119 6.22 -41.37 -17.28
CA MET A 119 7.34 -41.85 -18.10
C MET A 119 8.72 -41.65 -17.44
N VAL A 120 8.91 -40.56 -16.67
CA VAL A 120 10.12 -40.32 -15.88
C VAL A 120 10.18 -41.27 -14.68
N VAL A 121 9.06 -41.48 -13.98
CA VAL A 121 8.97 -42.46 -12.88
C VAL A 121 9.23 -43.87 -13.40
N ASP A 122 8.63 -44.28 -14.51
CA ASP A 122 8.85 -45.59 -15.13
C ASP A 122 10.29 -45.76 -15.60
N LYS A 123 10.92 -44.74 -16.19
CA LYS A 123 12.34 -44.78 -16.58
C LYS A 123 13.29 -44.83 -15.38
N LEU A 124 12.97 -44.14 -14.29
CA LEU A 124 13.78 -44.11 -13.07
C LEU A 124 13.61 -45.38 -12.22
N MET A 125 12.43 -46.02 -12.28
CA MET A 125 12.11 -47.28 -11.60
C MET A 125 12.45 -48.52 -12.44
N ALA A 126 12.64 -48.40 -13.77
CA ALA A 126 13.02 -49.50 -14.66
C ALA A 126 14.28 -50.30 -14.21
N PRO A 127 15.34 -49.68 -13.65
CA PRO A 127 16.50 -50.40 -13.12
C PRO A 127 16.24 -51.14 -11.81
N PHE A 128 15.21 -50.73 -11.04
CA PHE A 128 14.93 -51.24 -9.70
C PHE A 128 13.86 -52.36 -9.68
N GLY A 129 13.38 -52.77 -10.86
CA GLY A 129 12.29 -53.72 -11.03
C GLY A 129 10.93 -53.08 -10.81
N SER A 130 9.92 -53.49 -11.58
CA SER A 130 8.52 -53.07 -11.45
C SER A 130 8.12 -53.10 -9.97
N PRO A 131 7.90 -51.94 -9.31
CA PRO A 131 7.45 -51.95 -7.93
C PRO A 131 6.01 -52.46 -7.94
N GLY A 132 5.84 -53.77 -7.70
CA GLY A 132 4.53 -54.37 -7.44
C GLY A 132 3.95 -53.94 -6.09
N THR A 133 4.26 -52.74 -5.60
CA THR A 133 4.10 -52.38 -4.20
C THR A 133 3.58 -50.96 -4.07
N LEU A 134 2.79 -50.75 -3.01
CA LEU A 134 2.11 -49.53 -2.55
C LEU A 134 2.81 -48.17 -2.80
N LEU A 135 4.12 -48.13 -3.03
CA LEU A 135 4.85 -46.93 -3.45
C LEU A 135 4.41 -46.43 -4.84
N GLY A 136 4.26 -47.31 -5.83
CA GLY A 136 3.89 -46.92 -7.19
C GLY A 136 2.48 -46.32 -7.27
N SER A 137 1.53 -46.88 -6.53
CA SER A 137 0.17 -46.35 -6.45
C SER A 137 0.10 -45.04 -5.66
N ARG A 138 0.87 -44.88 -4.58
CA ARG A 138 0.97 -43.60 -3.85
C ARG A 138 1.65 -42.49 -4.66
N LEU A 139 2.70 -42.82 -5.42
CA LEU A 139 3.34 -41.89 -6.36
C LEU A 139 2.38 -41.48 -7.49
N ASN A 140 1.63 -42.44 -8.03
CA ASN A 140 0.67 -42.16 -9.11
C ASN A 140 -0.53 -41.33 -8.64
N HIS A 141 -0.96 -41.47 -7.38
CA HIS A 141 -1.94 -40.57 -6.75
C HIS A 141 -1.36 -39.17 -6.50
N ALA A 142 -0.14 -39.07 -5.97
CA ALA A 142 0.53 -37.77 -5.77
C ALA A 142 0.72 -36.98 -7.07
N ILE A 143 1.01 -37.66 -8.19
CA ILE A 143 1.09 -37.06 -9.53
C ILE A 143 -0.28 -36.60 -10.05
N GLN A 144 -1.36 -37.31 -9.71
CA GLN A 144 -2.73 -36.94 -10.11
C GLN A 144 -3.29 -35.79 -9.28
N ASP A 145 -2.82 -35.61 -8.05
CA ASP A 145 -3.20 -34.49 -7.18
C ASP A 145 -2.37 -33.23 -7.47
N LEU A 146 -1.22 -33.36 -8.15
CA LEU A 146 -0.32 -32.24 -8.45
C LEU A 146 -0.97 -31.11 -9.28
N PRO A 147 -1.79 -31.39 -10.32
CA PRO A 147 -2.54 -30.36 -11.04
C PRO A 147 -3.60 -29.67 -10.17
N ARG A 148 -4.22 -30.40 -9.23
CA ARG A 148 -5.22 -29.84 -8.30
C ARG A 148 -4.56 -28.93 -7.28
N LEU A 149 -3.43 -29.36 -6.72
CA LEU A 149 -2.62 -28.52 -5.83
C LEU A 149 -2.16 -27.25 -6.57
N ALA A 150 -1.65 -27.38 -7.79
CA ALA A 150 -1.26 -26.23 -8.61
C ALA A 150 -2.43 -25.29 -8.93
N SER A 151 -3.62 -25.82 -9.25
CA SER A 151 -4.81 -25.00 -9.48
C SER A 151 -5.28 -24.30 -8.20
N ASP A 152 -5.22 -24.96 -7.06
CA ASP A 152 -5.62 -24.39 -5.77
C ASP A 152 -4.64 -23.27 -5.35
N TYR A 153 -3.34 -23.44 -5.59
CA TYR A 153 -2.35 -22.37 -5.39
C TYR A 153 -2.58 -21.19 -6.32
N LEU A 154 -2.88 -21.42 -7.61
CA LEU A 154 -3.18 -20.34 -8.57
C LEU A 154 -4.47 -19.60 -8.20
N VAL A 155 -5.51 -20.31 -7.78
CA VAL A 155 -6.78 -19.72 -7.32
C VAL A 155 -6.58 -18.96 -6.01
N ALA A 156 -5.80 -19.49 -5.06
CA ALA A 156 -5.48 -18.80 -3.81
C ALA A 156 -4.65 -17.53 -4.06
N ALA A 157 -3.63 -17.60 -4.92
CA ALA A 157 -2.84 -16.45 -5.33
C ALA A 157 -3.71 -15.40 -6.04
N GLY A 158 -4.56 -15.82 -6.99
CA GLY A 158 -5.51 -14.95 -7.67
C GLY A 158 -6.51 -14.29 -6.72
N THR A 159 -7.02 -15.03 -5.74
CA THR A 159 -7.96 -14.51 -4.73
C THR A 159 -7.28 -13.49 -3.80
N LEU A 160 -6.05 -13.75 -3.35
CA LEU A 160 -5.25 -12.81 -2.56
C LEU A 160 -4.96 -11.52 -3.35
N LEU A 161 -4.64 -11.65 -4.64
CA LEU A 161 -4.46 -10.49 -5.53
C LEU A 161 -5.76 -9.68 -5.63
N ILE A 162 -6.89 -10.32 -5.95
CA ILE A 162 -8.19 -9.63 -6.09
C ILE A 162 -8.60 -8.94 -4.78
N ALA A 163 -8.46 -9.62 -3.63
CA ALA A 163 -8.77 -9.05 -2.33
C ALA A 163 -7.85 -7.85 -2.01
N GLY A 164 -6.56 -7.94 -2.32
CA GLY A 164 -5.62 -6.83 -2.22
C GLY A 164 -6.00 -5.63 -3.10
N PHE A 165 -6.41 -5.89 -4.35
CA PHE A 165 -6.88 -4.87 -5.28
C PHE A 165 -8.16 -4.18 -4.80
N ALA A 166 -9.12 -4.91 -4.22
CA ALA A 166 -10.35 -4.32 -3.71
C ALA A 166 -10.10 -3.36 -2.53
N GLY A 167 -9.25 -3.76 -1.58
CA GLY A 167 -8.82 -2.91 -0.47
C GLY A 167 -8.04 -1.67 -0.95
N PHE A 168 -7.12 -1.89 -1.88
CA PHE A 168 -6.35 -0.80 -2.51
C PHE A 168 -7.25 0.18 -3.27
N ALA A 169 -8.24 -0.31 -4.01
CA ALA A 169 -9.15 0.54 -4.78
C ALA A 169 -9.96 1.49 -3.88
N GLY A 170 -10.41 1.02 -2.72
CA GLY A 170 -11.09 1.86 -1.73
C GLY A 170 -10.18 2.98 -1.20
N GLN A 171 -8.95 2.64 -0.79
CA GLN A 171 -7.97 3.63 -0.34
C GLN A 171 -7.56 4.61 -1.45
N ALA A 172 -7.35 4.10 -2.67
CA ALA A 172 -7.02 4.90 -3.84
C ALA A 172 -8.15 5.87 -4.16
N PHE A 173 -9.41 5.43 -4.15
CA PHE A 173 -10.57 6.30 -4.40
C PHE A 173 -10.58 7.50 -3.46
N ILE A 174 -10.42 7.26 -2.14
CA ILE A 174 -10.35 8.33 -1.15
C ILE A 174 -9.14 9.22 -1.41
N THR A 175 -7.97 8.64 -1.70
CA THR A 175 -6.73 9.37 -1.99
C THR A 175 -6.91 10.32 -3.17
N PHE A 176 -7.48 9.85 -4.29
CA PHE A 176 -7.72 10.66 -5.48
C PHE A 176 -8.80 11.72 -5.26
N LEU A 177 -9.83 11.40 -4.46
CA LEU A 177 -10.85 12.37 -4.05
C LEU A 177 -10.26 13.50 -3.21
N VAL A 178 -9.43 13.18 -2.21
CA VAL A 178 -8.72 14.18 -1.40
C VAL A 178 -7.71 14.96 -2.24
N LEU A 179 -6.98 14.29 -3.14
CA LEU A 179 -6.03 14.92 -4.06
C LEU A 179 -6.72 15.95 -4.95
N PHE A 180 -7.92 15.66 -5.46
CA PHE A 180 -8.72 16.62 -6.21
C PHE A 180 -9.00 17.89 -5.39
N PHE A 181 -9.40 17.76 -4.12
CA PHE A 181 -9.62 18.92 -3.25
C PHE A 181 -8.32 19.65 -2.92
N PHE A 182 -7.20 18.95 -2.74
CA PHE A 182 -5.90 19.60 -2.56
C PHE A 182 -5.45 20.40 -3.78
N PHE A 183 -5.69 19.91 -5.00
CA PHE A 183 -5.42 20.69 -6.21
C PHE A 183 -6.40 21.86 -6.39
N ARG A 184 -7.68 21.67 -6.09
CA ARG A 184 -8.70 22.73 -6.26
C ARG A 184 -8.59 23.84 -5.22
N ASP A 185 -8.51 23.47 -3.94
CA ASP A 185 -8.67 24.37 -2.80
C ASP A 185 -7.39 24.53 -1.95
N GLY A 186 -6.25 24.00 -2.42
CA GLY A 186 -5.00 23.91 -1.64
C GLY A 186 -4.56 25.24 -1.00
N GLU A 187 -4.63 26.36 -1.73
CA GLU A 187 -4.30 27.68 -1.19
C GLU A 187 -5.23 28.08 -0.04
N ARG A 188 -6.55 27.95 -0.23
CA ARG A 188 -7.55 28.23 0.81
C ARG A 188 -7.32 27.35 2.05
N MET A 189 -7.03 26.06 1.84
CA MET A 189 -6.76 25.12 2.91
C MET A 189 -5.51 25.53 3.71
N THR A 190 -4.42 25.93 3.06
CA THR A 190 -3.22 26.40 3.75
C THR A 190 -3.46 27.67 4.57
N HIS A 191 -4.28 28.60 4.07
CA HIS A 191 -4.68 29.80 4.82
C HIS A 191 -5.52 29.46 6.06
N VAL A 192 -6.50 28.57 5.92
CA VAL A 192 -7.34 28.13 7.05
C VAL A 192 -6.49 27.42 8.11
N ILE A 193 -5.58 26.52 7.69
CA ILE A 193 -4.68 25.84 8.62
C ILE A 193 -3.76 26.85 9.32
N ALA A 194 -3.21 27.83 8.60
CA ALA A 194 -2.37 28.87 9.19
C ALA A 194 -3.11 29.72 10.23
N PHE A 195 -4.41 29.98 10.02
CA PHE A 195 -5.26 30.74 10.95
C PHE A 195 -5.62 29.94 12.21
N LEU A 196 -5.83 28.62 12.08
CA LEU A 196 -6.14 27.74 13.21
C LEU A 196 -4.92 27.45 14.10
N LEU A 197 -3.72 27.57 13.54
CA LEU A 197 -2.48 27.42 14.30
C LEU A 197 -2.24 28.68 15.16
N PRO A 198 -1.94 28.54 16.47
CA PRO A 198 -1.59 29.65 17.34
C PRO A 198 -0.14 30.11 17.09
N LEU A 199 0.22 30.34 15.82
CA LEU A 199 1.54 30.69 15.34
C LEU A 199 1.48 32.01 14.57
N THR A 200 2.56 32.79 14.57
CA THR A 200 2.71 33.93 13.67
C THR A 200 2.72 33.47 12.21
N GLU A 201 2.21 34.26 11.27
CA GLU A 201 2.22 33.93 9.83
C GLU A 201 3.61 33.49 9.33
N ARG A 202 4.68 34.17 9.78
CA ARG A 202 6.07 33.78 9.45
C ARG A 202 6.43 32.37 9.90
N HIS A 203 5.96 31.96 11.07
CA HIS A 203 6.19 30.61 11.60
C HIS A 203 5.38 29.55 10.84
N SER A 204 4.10 29.85 10.53
CA SER A 204 3.26 28.95 9.73
C SER A 204 3.81 28.74 8.31
N GLN A 205 4.26 29.80 7.64
CA GLN A 205 4.89 29.69 6.32
C GLN A 205 6.19 28.88 6.34
N ARG A 206 7.04 29.07 7.37
CA ARG A 206 8.24 28.26 7.58
C ARG A 206 7.89 26.78 7.81
N LEU A 207 6.88 26.50 8.62
CA LEU A 207 6.41 25.14 8.88
C LEU A 207 5.96 24.45 7.58
N PHE A 208 5.12 25.10 6.77
CA PHE A 208 4.69 24.52 5.49
C PHE A 208 5.85 24.33 4.50
N ALA A 209 6.80 25.26 4.47
CA ALA A 209 7.99 25.12 3.65
C ALA A 209 8.85 23.92 4.06
N GLU A 210 9.01 23.67 5.37
CA GLU A 210 9.74 22.51 5.88
C GLU A 210 8.99 21.19 5.63
N VAL A 211 7.67 21.16 5.80
CA VAL A 211 6.86 19.97 5.44
C VAL A 211 7.03 19.66 3.96
N ARG A 212 6.90 20.65 3.09
CA ARG A 212 7.13 20.50 1.64
C ARG A 212 8.54 20.00 1.35
N ARG A 213 9.56 20.60 1.99
CA ARG A 213 10.97 20.23 1.80
C ARG A 213 11.22 18.79 2.23
N SER A 214 10.67 18.37 3.37
CA SER A 214 10.77 17.00 3.87
C SER A 214 10.16 16.00 2.88
N ILE A 215 8.93 16.26 2.41
CA ILE A 215 8.26 15.42 1.41
C ILE A 215 9.10 15.30 0.14
N LEU A 216 9.53 16.42 -0.43
CA LEU A 216 10.31 16.43 -1.68
C LEU A 216 11.68 15.75 -1.51
N THR A 217 12.37 16.00 -0.39
CA THR A 217 13.66 15.36 -0.10
C THR A 217 13.52 13.84 -0.01
N ASN A 218 12.47 13.36 0.66
CA ASN A 218 12.20 11.93 0.77
C ASN A 218 11.88 11.30 -0.60
N LEU A 219 11.05 11.97 -1.40
CA LEU A 219 10.70 11.50 -2.75
C LEU A 219 11.91 11.47 -3.69
N TYR A 220 12.77 12.49 -3.66
CA TYR A 220 14.00 12.47 -4.45
C TYR A 220 14.95 11.36 -3.98
N GLY A 221 15.03 11.12 -2.67
CA GLY A 221 15.76 9.98 -2.13
C GLY A 221 15.24 8.65 -2.67
N MET A 222 13.93 8.42 -2.62
CA MET A 222 13.28 7.23 -3.18
C MET A 222 13.53 7.08 -4.69
N ALA A 223 13.43 8.19 -5.45
CA ALA A 223 13.67 8.18 -6.89
C ALA A 223 15.13 7.80 -7.23
N VAL A 224 16.10 8.33 -6.49
CA VAL A 224 17.52 7.96 -6.66
C VAL A 224 17.76 6.49 -6.35
N VAL A 225 17.18 5.97 -5.26
CA VAL A 225 17.29 4.55 -4.90
C VAL A 225 16.65 3.67 -5.98
N ALA A 226 15.47 4.03 -6.47
CA ALA A 226 14.78 3.33 -7.54
C ALA A 226 15.60 3.29 -8.84
N LEU A 227 16.24 4.41 -9.21
CA LEU A 227 17.12 4.46 -10.38
C LEU A 227 18.35 3.55 -10.23
N VAL A 228 18.99 3.56 -9.06
CA VAL A 228 20.14 2.68 -8.78
C VAL A 228 19.72 1.21 -8.82
N GLN A 229 18.59 0.87 -8.19
CA GLN A 229 18.06 -0.49 -8.20
C GLN A 229 17.64 -0.95 -9.61
N GLY A 230 17.00 -0.07 -10.40
CA GLY A 230 16.69 -0.33 -11.80
C GLY A 230 17.92 -0.59 -12.64
N ALA A 231 18.96 0.23 -12.48
CA ALA A 231 20.22 0.05 -13.20
C ALA A 231 20.90 -1.28 -12.83
N LEU A 232 20.96 -1.61 -11.54
CA LEU A 232 21.50 -2.90 -11.08
C LEU A 232 20.68 -4.10 -11.59
N ALA A 233 19.36 -3.99 -11.56
CA ALA A 233 18.46 -5.01 -12.10
C ALA A 233 18.67 -5.19 -13.61
N PHE A 234 18.81 -4.10 -14.37
CA PHE A 234 19.10 -4.14 -15.80
C PHE A 234 20.40 -4.88 -16.10
N ILE A 235 21.47 -4.57 -15.36
CA ILE A 235 22.76 -5.26 -15.50
C ILE A 235 22.60 -6.76 -15.20
N GLY A 236 21.89 -7.11 -14.13
CA GLY A 236 21.58 -8.51 -13.80
C GLY A 236 20.84 -9.22 -14.93
N TYR A 237 19.76 -8.61 -15.44
CA TYR A 237 18.94 -9.17 -16.52
C TYR A 237 19.71 -9.34 -17.83
N LEU A 238 20.66 -8.44 -18.12
CA LEU A 238 21.57 -8.60 -19.27
C LEU A 238 22.52 -9.79 -19.09
N VAL A 239 23.10 -9.97 -17.90
CA VAL A 239 24.01 -11.09 -17.60
C VAL A 239 23.31 -12.44 -17.77
N PHE A 240 22.06 -12.55 -17.31
CA PHE A 240 21.24 -13.77 -17.44
C PHE A 240 20.53 -13.90 -18.79
N ARG A 241 20.74 -12.96 -19.73
CA ARG A 241 20.12 -12.92 -21.07
C ARG A 241 18.59 -13.03 -21.04
N ILE A 242 17.96 -12.35 -20.08
CA ILE A 242 16.51 -12.35 -19.95
C ILE A 242 15.91 -11.51 -21.08
N PRO A 243 14.88 -12.03 -21.80
CA PRO A 243 14.15 -11.26 -22.80
C PRO A 243 13.59 -9.96 -22.18
N SER A 244 13.61 -8.87 -22.93
CA SER A 244 13.02 -7.59 -22.49
C SER A 244 13.66 -7.01 -21.21
N ALA A 245 14.96 -7.23 -20.98
CA ALA A 245 15.70 -6.77 -19.80
C ALA A 245 15.45 -5.29 -19.42
N LEU A 246 15.35 -4.39 -20.41
CA LEU A 246 15.10 -2.96 -20.16
C LEU A 246 13.72 -2.71 -19.55
N LEU A 247 12.70 -3.37 -20.09
CA LEU A 247 11.34 -3.26 -19.59
C LEU A 247 11.25 -3.82 -18.16
N LEU A 248 11.84 -5.00 -17.93
CA LEU A 248 11.85 -5.62 -16.61
C LEU A 248 12.57 -4.75 -15.59
N ALA A 249 13.72 -4.17 -15.94
CA ALA A 249 14.46 -3.28 -15.06
C ALA A 249 13.69 -2.00 -14.71
N PHE A 250 12.99 -1.41 -15.69
CA PHE A 250 12.10 -0.29 -15.46
C PHE A 250 10.95 -0.65 -14.50
N LEU A 251 10.35 -1.83 -14.70
CA LEU A 251 9.33 -2.36 -13.80
C LEU A 251 9.88 -2.64 -12.39
N THR A 252 11.12 -3.14 -12.26
CA THR A 252 11.80 -3.34 -10.97
C THR A 252 12.01 -2.01 -10.25
N ALA A 253 12.49 -0.99 -10.97
CA ALA A 253 12.68 0.35 -10.43
C ALA A 253 11.36 0.95 -9.94
N LEU A 254 10.27 0.76 -10.69
CA LEU A 254 8.97 1.26 -10.31
C LEU A 254 8.41 0.48 -9.09
N ALA A 255 8.53 -0.85 -9.10
CA ALA A 255 8.06 -1.71 -8.01
C ALA A 255 8.81 -1.45 -6.70
N SER A 256 10.08 -1.03 -6.75
CA SER A 256 10.86 -0.76 -5.55
C SER A 256 10.41 0.49 -4.77
N VAL A 257 9.65 1.38 -5.42
CA VAL A 257 9.06 2.57 -4.79
C VAL A 257 7.87 2.19 -3.89
N ILE A 258 7.25 1.02 -4.08
CA ILE A 258 6.06 0.57 -3.33
C ILE A 258 6.51 -0.25 -2.10
N PRO A 259 6.48 0.31 -0.88
CA PRO A 259 6.78 -0.44 0.33
C PRO A 259 5.64 -1.45 0.57
N VAL A 260 5.96 -2.66 1.06
CA VAL A 260 5.07 -3.83 1.25
C VAL A 260 4.95 -4.77 0.04
N LEU A 261 4.92 -4.28 -1.21
CA LEU A 261 4.92 -5.14 -2.40
C LEU A 261 6.33 -5.50 -2.90
N GLY A 262 7.27 -4.54 -2.88
CA GLY A 262 8.71 -4.72 -3.11
C GLY A 262 9.16 -5.50 -4.36
N THR A 263 10.49 -5.56 -4.57
CA THR A 263 11.15 -6.37 -5.63
C THR A 263 10.87 -7.88 -5.49
N ALA A 264 10.32 -8.31 -4.35
CA ALA A 264 9.95 -9.70 -4.08
C ALA A 264 8.93 -10.24 -5.09
N ILE A 265 7.95 -9.45 -5.53
CA ILE A 265 6.97 -9.88 -6.56
C ILE A 265 7.64 -10.17 -7.91
N VAL A 266 8.76 -9.51 -8.21
CA VAL A 266 9.51 -9.70 -9.47
C VAL A 266 10.53 -10.84 -9.34
N TRP A 267 11.21 -10.95 -8.20
CA TRP A 267 12.23 -11.98 -7.98
C TRP A 267 11.66 -13.35 -7.60
N VAL A 268 10.51 -13.44 -6.93
CA VAL A 268 9.93 -14.74 -6.55
C VAL A 268 9.61 -15.61 -7.78
N PRO A 269 8.96 -15.09 -8.84
CA PRO A 269 8.78 -15.86 -10.08
C PRO A 269 10.11 -16.17 -10.77
N LEU A 270 11.08 -15.25 -10.72
CA LEU A 270 12.38 -15.41 -11.38
C LEU A 270 13.30 -16.43 -10.68
N ALA A 271 13.16 -16.58 -9.36
CA ALA A 271 13.92 -17.55 -8.56
C ALA A 271 13.30 -18.96 -8.57
N LEU A 272 12.03 -19.06 -8.98
CA LEU A 272 11.33 -20.33 -9.19
C LEU A 272 11.52 -20.89 -10.62
N TYR A 273 12.04 -20.08 -11.53
CA TYR A 273 12.46 -20.48 -12.88
C TYR A 273 13.86 -21.11 -12.84
#